data_AF-A0A2V9T9Y5-F1
#
_entry.id   AF-A0A2V9T9Y5-F1
#
_cell.length_a   1.000
_cell.length_b   1.000
_cell.length_c   1.000
_cell.angle_alpha   90.00
_cell.angle_beta   90.00
_cell.angle_gamma   90.00
#
_symmetry.space_group_name_H-M   'P 1'
#
loop_
_entity.id
_entity.type
_entity.pdbx_description
1 polymer ?
#
loop_
_entity_poly.entity_id
_entity_poly.type
_entity_poly.pdbx_seq_one_letter_code
_entity_poly.pdbx_strand_id
1 'polypeptide(L)'
;MALPNTLAQRSNPNSHLLSERLMSSTADPLAGKPALAPIGAESDGRSLAQRIAELGEWFHNLDLHGVHTAPRHFLGDFPNIKWQPIGKAIPQDLTGATVLDIGCNGGFYSIQMKQRGARRVLGIDVDDRYLNQARFAANTLGLDIEFKKCSVYSADEISGQFDYVLLMGVFYHLRYPLFALDKVIKKVAGKLVFQTMIRGSEEARIWEDDYPFWNKEIFRDPDFPAVYFIEKSYSHDYTNWWIPNRAAVEAMLRSSGLEILERPESETWICEPRRSTQRGRYILDLELEGTL
;
A
#
# COMPACT_ATOMS: atom_id res chain seq x y z
N MET A 1 6.44 50.23 -18.03
CA MET A 1 5.57 50.49 -16.85
C MET A 1 5.98 49.50 -15.78
N ALA A 2 6.73 49.95 -14.78
CA ALA A 2 7.22 49.13 -13.68
C ALA A 2 6.28 49.26 -12.48
N LEU A 3 6.03 48.18 -11.75
CA LEU A 3 6.13 48.04 -10.29
C LEU A 3 5.96 46.55 -9.89
N PRO A 4 6.52 46.13 -8.73
CA PRO A 4 6.84 44.75 -8.37
C PRO A 4 5.81 44.13 -7.41
N ASN A 5 5.87 42.81 -7.18
CA ASN A 5 5.21 42.24 -6.00
C ASN A 5 6.05 41.12 -5.35
N THR A 6 6.58 41.46 -4.18
CA THR A 6 7.14 40.58 -3.16
C THR A 6 6.03 39.83 -2.42
N LEU A 7 6.16 38.51 -2.27
CA LEU A 7 5.57 37.78 -1.16
C LEU A 7 6.64 36.85 -0.57
N ALA A 8 7.09 37.23 0.62
CA ALA A 8 8.06 36.49 1.42
C ALA A 8 7.51 35.12 1.83
N GLN A 9 8.24 34.07 1.49
CA GLN A 9 8.05 32.74 2.06
C GLN A 9 8.46 32.80 3.53
N ARG A 10 7.49 32.68 4.44
CA ARG A 10 7.77 32.36 5.84
C ARG A 10 8.12 30.88 5.91
N SER A 11 9.42 30.59 6.03
CA SER A 11 9.92 29.25 6.36
C SER A 11 9.43 28.86 7.77
N ASN A 12 8.90 27.65 7.89
CA ASN A 12 8.52 27.06 9.17
C ASN A 12 9.81 26.59 9.88
N PRO A 13 10.20 27.16 11.03
CA PRO A 13 11.46 26.84 11.69
C PRO A 13 11.56 25.39 12.20
N ASN A 14 10.47 24.62 12.17
CA ASN A 14 10.47 23.21 12.54
C ASN A 14 10.92 22.25 11.42
N SER A 15 11.11 22.72 10.18
CA SER A 15 11.57 21.85 9.07
C SER A 15 13.02 21.41 9.20
N HIS A 16 13.86 22.21 9.86
CA HIS A 16 15.28 21.90 10.04
C HIS A 16 15.54 20.84 11.13
N LEU A 17 14.64 20.70 12.11
CA LEU A 17 14.76 19.70 13.18
C LEU A 17 14.37 18.28 12.74
N LEU A 18 13.59 18.15 11.66
CA LEU A 18 13.22 16.87 11.04
C LEU A 18 14.35 16.29 10.19
N SER A 19 15.11 17.14 9.47
CA SER A 19 16.22 16.70 8.62
C SER A 19 17.43 16.18 9.40
N GLU A 20 17.68 16.68 10.62
CA GLU A 20 18.79 16.20 11.45
C GLU A 20 18.43 14.94 12.27
N ARG A 21 17.14 14.69 12.55
CA ARG A 21 16.71 13.55 13.39
C ARG A 21 16.42 12.26 12.63
N LEU A 22 16.22 12.33 11.31
CA LEU A 22 16.21 11.15 10.43
C LEU A 22 17.61 10.69 10.02
N MET A 23 18.66 11.46 10.36
CA MET A 23 20.03 11.24 9.88
C MET A 23 21.05 10.80 10.94
N SER A 24 20.63 10.44 12.16
CA SER A 24 21.54 9.90 13.19
C SER A 24 21.09 8.56 13.78
N SER A 25 20.97 7.54 12.93
CA SER A 25 21.04 6.15 13.39
C SER A 25 21.52 5.23 12.27
N THR A 26 22.84 5.15 12.09
CA THR A 26 23.52 4.16 11.24
C THR A 26 24.06 3.00 12.07
N ALA A 27 23.37 2.64 13.16
CA ALA A 27 23.61 1.40 13.89
C ALA A 27 22.28 0.91 14.49
N ASP A 28 21.79 -0.22 13.98
CA ASP A 28 20.60 -0.91 14.45
C ASP A 28 20.92 -1.64 15.79
N PRO A 29 20.35 -1.23 16.94
CA PRO A 29 20.56 -1.91 18.21
C PRO A 29 19.73 -3.22 18.35
N LEU A 30 18.93 -3.58 17.33
CA LEU A 30 18.01 -4.72 17.33
C LEU A 30 18.31 -5.76 16.25
N ALA A 31 19.30 -5.55 15.39
CA ALA A 31 19.80 -6.55 14.45
C ALA A 31 20.28 -7.80 15.20
N GLY A 32 19.46 -8.87 15.17
CA GLY A 32 19.76 -10.16 15.78
C GLY A 32 18.99 -10.52 17.05
N LYS A 33 17.97 -9.75 17.46
CA LYS A 33 17.07 -10.22 18.53
C LYS A 33 16.07 -11.26 18.00
N PRO A 34 15.85 -12.38 18.71
CA PRO A 34 14.90 -13.41 18.29
C PRO A 34 13.48 -12.85 18.24
N ALA A 35 12.62 -13.48 17.42
CA ALA A 35 11.20 -13.17 17.35
C ALA A 35 10.59 -13.15 18.77
N LEU A 36 9.90 -12.05 19.11
CA LEU A 36 9.25 -11.87 20.40
C LEU A 36 8.27 -13.02 20.66
N ALA A 37 8.44 -13.69 21.81
CA ALA A 37 7.56 -14.77 22.27
C ALA A 37 6.10 -14.29 22.43
N PRO A 38 5.10 -15.20 22.40
CA PRO A 38 3.70 -14.83 22.56
C PRO A 38 3.51 -14.13 23.91
N ILE A 39 3.01 -12.90 23.88
CA ILE A 39 2.81 -12.12 25.10
C ILE A 39 1.47 -12.53 25.71
N GLY A 40 1.49 -13.62 26.46
CA GLY A 40 0.47 -13.93 27.46
C GLY A 40 0.79 -13.19 28.77
N ALA A 41 -0.19 -12.44 29.26
CA ALA A 41 -0.37 -11.92 30.63
C ALA A 41 0.87 -11.44 31.42
N GLU A 42 0.93 -10.12 31.63
CA GLU A 42 1.53 -9.39 32.78
C GLU A 42 2.77 -10.01 33.45
N SER A 43 3.99 -9.64 33.02
CA SER A 43 5.17 -9.95 33.85
C SER A 43 6.43 -9.08 33.66
N ASP A 44 6.36 -7.87 33.10
CA ASP A 44 7.55 -6.97 33.01
C ASP A 44 7.37 -5.58 33.64
N GLY A 45 6.18 -5.28 34.18
CA GLY A 45 5.87 -3.99 34.82
C GLY A 45 5.76 -2.78 33.88
N ARG A 46 5.93 -2.95 32.57
CA ARG A 46 5.83 -1.86 31.57
C ARG A 46 4.39 -1.66 31.12
N SER A 47 4.01 -0.39 30.95
CA SER A 47 2.71 -0.03 30.39
C SER A 47 2.64 -0.35 28.89
N LEU A 48 1.43 -0.52 28.36
CA LEU A 48 1.22 -0.71 26.92
C LEU A 48 1.81 0.44 26.09
N ALA A 49 1.66 1.68 26.56
CA ALA A 49 2.23 2.86 25.92
C ALA A 49 3.76 2.82 25.84
N GLN A 50 4.44 2.33 26.89
CA GLN A 50 5.90 2.15 26.88
C GLN A 50 6.33 1.11 25.85
N ARG A 51 5.65 -0.04 25.82
CA ARG A 51 5.94 -1.12 24.86
C ARG A 51 5.72 -0.69 23.41
N ILE A 52 4.68 0.11 23.14
CA ILE A 52 4.44 0.72 21.82
C ILE A 52 5.60 1.64 21.42
N ALA A 53 6.05 2.51 22.34
CA ALA A 53 7.13 3.46 22.08
C ALA A 53 8.50 2.77 21.83
N GLU A 54 8.76 1.65 22.50
CA GLU A 54 9.98 0.85 22.30
C GLU A 54 10.08 0.22 20.89
N LEU A 55 8.96 0.03 20.20
CA LEU A 55 8.91 -0.47 18.82
C LEU A 55 9.19 0.63 17.77
N GLY A 56 9.54 1.84 18.23
CA GLY A 56 9.90 2.97 17.39
C GLY A 56 8.70 3.75 16.87
N GLU A 57 8.92 4.49 15.78
CA GLU A 57 7.88 5.30 15.15
C GLU A 57 6.90 4.41 14.37
N TRP A 58 5.61 4.62 14.63
CA TRP A 58 4.50 3.95 13.98
C TRP A 58 3.91 4.84 12.88
N PHE A 59 3.65 4.24 11.71
CA PHE A 59 2.94 4.91 10.63
C PHE A 59 1.42 4.72 10.77
N HIS A 60 0.98 3.48 10.98
CA HIS A 60 -0.43 3.20 11.26
C HIS A 60 -0.82 3.58 12.69
N ASN A 61 -1.88 4.37 12.81
CA ASN A 61 -2.50 4.72 14.08
C ASN A 61 -3.56 3.68 14.48
N LEU A 62 -3.14 2.64 15.17
CA LEU A 62 -3.99 1.59 15.70
C LEU A 62 -4.47 1.94 17.11
N ASP A 63 -5.70 1.55 17.45
CA ASP A 63 -6.17 1.54 18.83
C ASP A 63 -5.90 0.17 19.46
N LEU A 64 -4.99 0.13 20.42
CA LEU A 64 -4.67 -1.06 21.20
C LEU A 64 -5.22 -0.87 22.62
N HIS A 65 -6.46 -1.33 22.86
CA HIS A 65 -7.16 -1.24 24.16
C HIS A 65 -7.21 0.19 24.75
N GLY A 66 -7.49 1.18 23.91
CA GLY A 66 -7.53 2.61 24.28
C GLY A 66 -6.20 3.34 24.15
N VAL A 67 -5.12 2.67 23.73
CA VAL A 67 -3.79 3.28 23.51
C VAL A 67 -3.49 3.35 22.02
N HIS A 68 -3.43 4.58 21.51
CA HIS A 68 -3.14 4.85 20.10
C HIS A 68 -1.64 4.78 19.79
N THR A 69 -1.27 4.11 18.69
CA THR A 69 0.15 3.95 18.29
C THR A 69 0.76 5.17 17.62
N ALA A 70 -0.04 5.98 16.91
CA ALA A 70 0.42 7.17 16.20
C ALA A 70 -0.56 8.36 16.31
N PRO A 71 -0.88 8.83 17.54
CA PRO A 71 -1.94 9.82 17.78
C PRO A 71 -1.64 11.23 17.22
N ARG A 72 -0.43 11.48 16.72
CA ARG A 72 0.02 12.77 16.17
C ARG A 72 0.54 12.64 14.73
N HIS A 73 0.06 11.63 14.01
CA HIS A 73 0.48 11.38 12.63
C HIS A 73 0.16 12.59 11.72
N PHE A 74 1.09 12.97 10.84
CA PHE A 74 0.98 14.20 10.04
C PHE A 74 -0.16 14.18 9.00
N LEU A 75 -0.63 12.99 8.63
CA LEU A 75 -1.79 12.77 7.78
C LEU A 75 -3.10 12.57 8.59
N GLY A 76 -3.11 12.88 9.88
CA GLY A 76 -4.23 12.58 10.77
C GLY A 76 -4.37 11.08 11.04
N ASP A 77 -5.58 10.58 11.25
CA ASP A 77 -5.87 9.16 11.45
C ASP A 77 -5.89 8.39 10.12
N PHE A 78 -4.79 8.48 9.38
CA PHE A 78 -4.68 8.10 7.96
C PHE A 78 -5.18 6.69 7.62
N PRO A 79 -4.81 5.60 8.33
CA PRO A 79 -5.32 4.29 7.97
C PRO A 79 -6.84 4.18 8.18
N ASN A 80 -7.39 4.79 9.23
CA ASN A 80 -8.83 4.80 9.47
C ASN A 80 -9.60 5.67 8.45
N ILE A 81 -9.07 6.84 8.10
CA ILE A 81 -9.69 7.74 7.11
C ILE A 81 -9.85 7.01 5.77
N LYS A 82 -8.82 6.30 5.32
CA LYS A 82 -8.89 5.48 4.09
C LYS A 82 -9.78 4.25 4.29
N TRP A 83 -9.73 3.61 5.45
CA TRP A 83 -10.52 2.41 5.73
C TRP A 83 -12.03 2.65 5.78
N GLN A 84 -12.50 3.83 6.20
CA GLN A 84 -13.94 4.11 6.31
C GLN A 84 -14.73 3.87 5.00
N PRO A 85 -14.34 4.43 3.83
CA PRO A 85 -14.98 4.09 2.56
C PRO A 85 -14.65 2.66 2.10
N ILE A 86 -13.38 2.23 2.20
CA ILE A 86 -12.93 0.93 1.68
C ILE A 86 -13.63 -0.24 2.41
N GLY A 87 -13.74 -0.15 3.73
CA GLY A 87 -14.41 -1.13 4.57
C GLY A 87 -15.92 -1.23 4.29
N LYS A 88 -16.54 -0.25 3.63
CA LYS A 88 -17.94 -0.37 3.18
C LYS A 88 -18.06 -1.21 1.90
N ALA A 89 -17.04 -1.17 1.03
CA ALA A 89 -16.97 -1.99 -0.18
C ALA A 89 -16.54 -3.45 0.10
N ILE A 90 -16.03 -3.73 1.30
CA ILE A 90 -15.68 -5.07 1.76
C ILE A 90 -16.84 -5.64 2.61
N PRO A 91 -17.23 -6.92 2.45
CA PRO A 91 -18.24 -7.55 3.29
C PRO A 91 -17.93 -7.45 4.78
N GLN A 92 -18.95 -7.28 5.61
CA GLN A 92 -18.79 -7.24 7.08
C GLN A 92 -18.45 -8.61 7.66
N ASP A 93 -18.94 -9.67 7.03
CA ASP A 93 -18.61 -11.05 7.36
C ASP A 93 -17.65 -11.62 6.31
N LEU A 94 -16.46 -11.97 6.76
CA LEU A 94 -15.41 -12.62 5.98
C LEU A 94 -15.18 -14.06 6.45
N THR A 95 -16.13 -14.66 7.17
CA THR A 95 -16.03 -16.05 7.63
C THR A 95 -15.67 -16.99 6.49
N GLY A 96 -14.60 -17.76 6.67
CA GLY A 96 -14.07 -18.70 5.67
C GLY A 96 -13.10 -18.09 4.66
N ALA A 97 -13.10 -16.77 4.47
CA ALA A 97 -12.26 -16.09 3.50
C ALA A 97 -10.76 -16.12 3.89
N THR A 98 -9.92 -16.06 2.86
CA THR A 98 -8.47 -15.95 2.94
C THR A 98 -8.01 -14.60 2.42
N VAL A 99 -7.07 -13.97 3.14
CA VAL A 99 -6.62 -12.60 2.86
C VAL A 99 -5.10 -12.54 2.78
N LEU A 100 -4.59 -11.85 1.76
CA LEU A 100 -3.19 -11.44 1.64
C LEU A 100 -3.10 -9.91 1.71
N ASP A 101 -2.34 -9.38 2.65
CA ASP A 101 -2.09 -7.94 2.81
C ASP A 101 -0.64 -7.62 2.46
N ILE A 102 -0.41 -6.97 1.31
CA ILE A 102 0.91 -6.72 0.73
C ILE A 102 1.37 -5.31 1.10
N GLY A 103 2.54 -5.22 1.74
CA GLY A 103 3.01 -3.99 2.37
C GLY A 103 2.21 -3.69 3.63
N CYS A 104 2.04 -4.70 4.49
CA CYS A 104 1.10 -4.65 5.60
C CYS A 104 1.46 -3.59 6.68
N ASN A 105 2.69 -3.06 6.66
CA ASN A 105 3.19 -2.10 7.64
C ASN A 105 2.90 -2.60 9.08
N GLY A 106 2.42 -1.76 10.00
CA GLY A 106 1.97 -2.13 11.34
C GLY A 106 0.70 -2.99 11.42
N GLY A 107 0.20 -3.54 10.31
CA GLY A 107 -0.85 -4.58 10.28
C GLY A 107 -2.29 -4.08 10.39
N PHE A 108 -2.55 -2.77 10.20
CA PHE A 108 -3.89 -2.19 10.34
C PHE A 108 -4.94 -2.90 9.48
N TYR A 109 -4.72 -3.02 8.17
CA TYR A 109 -5.70 -3.64 7.29
C TYR A 109 -5.83 -5.15 7.53
N SER A 110 -4.72 -5.85 7.80
CA SER A 110 -4.73 -7.23 8.28
C SER A 110 -5.64 -7.43 9.51
N ILE A 111 -5.54 -6.55 10.50
CA ILE A 111 -6.37 -6.55 11.71
C ILE A 111 -7.84 -6.33 11.37
N GLN A 112 -8.15 -5.33 10.54
CA GLN A 112 -9.51 -5.05 10.12
C GLN A 112 -10.16 -6.23 9.41
N MET A 113 -9.41 -6.94 8.57
CA MET A 113 -9.91 -8.13 7.87
C MET A 113 -10.10 -9.32 8.83
N LYS A 114 -9.18 -9.50 9.80
CA LYS A 114 -9.31 -10.56 10.80
C LYS A 114 -10.49 -10.33 11.74
N GLN A 115 -10.73 -9.09 12.17
CA GLN A 115 -11.89 -8.73 13.01
C GLN A 115 -13.24 -9.00 12.34
N ARG A 116 -13.28 -9.01 11.01
CA ARG A 116 -14.45 -9.41 10.21
C ARG A 116 -14.62 -10.91 10.05
N GLY A 117 -13.80 -11.73 10.70
CA GLY A 117 -13.92 -13.18 10.71
C GLY A 117 -13.14 -13.92 9.62
N ALA A 118 -12.23 -13.24 8.90
CA ALA A 118 -11.37 -13.91 7.92
C ALA A 118 -10.67 -15.13 8.53
N ARG A 119 -10.86 -16.30 7.91
CA ARG A 119 -10.32 -17.58 8.40
C ARG A 119 -8.80 -17.50 8.48
N ARG A 120 -8.17 -16.94 7.44
CA ARG A 120 -6.72 -16.77 7.35
C ARG A 120 -6.37 -15.39 6.84
N VAL A 121 -5.42 -14.74 7.50
CA VAL A 121 -4.84 -13.47 7.06
C VAL A 121 -3.32 -13.63 7.08
N LEU A 122 -2.68 -13.35 5.95
CA LEU A 122 -1.22 -13.26 5.80
C LEU A 122 -0.85 -11.82 5.44
N GLY A 123 -0.15 -11.13 6.33
CA GLY A 123 0.52 -9.86 6.03
C GLY A 123 1.96 -10.10 5.57
N ILE A 124 2.37 -9.41 4.50
CA ILE A 124 3.76 -9.39 4.06
C ILE A 124 4.32 -7.99 3.99
N ASP A 125 5.59 -7.84 4.35
CA ASP A 125 6.35 -6.60 4.26
C ASP A 125 7.84 -6.92 4.11
N VAL A 126 8.65 -5.94 3.69
CA VAL A 126 10.10 -6.05 3.59
C VAL A 126 10.83 -5.49 4.81
N ASP A 127 10.17 -4.64 5.61
CA ASP A 127 10.74 -4.02 6.81
C ASP A 127 10.37 -4.82 8.06
N ASP A 128 11.38 -5.40 8.73
CA ASP A 128 11.18 -6.17 9.97
C ASP A 128 10.62 -5.31 11.10
N ARG A 129 10.88 -3.99 11.11
CA ARG A 129 10.29 -3.08 12.10
C ARG A 129 8.77 -3.09 11.98
N TYR A 130 8.24 -2.96 10.77
CA TYR A 130 6.80 -3.01 10.52
C TYR A 130 6.20 -4.36 10.88
N LEU A 131 6.86 -5.45 10.49
CA LEU A 131 6.38 -6.78 10.85
C LEU A 131 6.38 -7.02 12.37
N ASN A 132 7.35 -6.49 13.10
CA ASN A 132 7.38 -6.56 14.56
C ASN A 132 6.26 -5.74 15.20
N GLN A 133 6.00 -4.54 14.68
CA GLN A 133 4.84 -3.72 15.06
C GLN A 133 3.51 -4.45 14.80
N ALA A 134 3.35 -5.05 13.61
CA ALA A 134 2.15 -5.80 13.25
C ALA A 134 1.89 -7.01 14.14
N ARG A 135 2.93 -7.81 14.41
CA ARG A 135 2.86 -8.95 15.36
C ARG A 135 2.48 -8.47 16.76
N PHE A 136 3.08 -7.38 17.23
CA PHE A 136 2.75 -6.81 18.53
C PHE A 136 1.29 -6.38 18.62
N ALA A 137 0.79 -5.66 17.60
CA ALA A 137 -0.59 -5.21 17.54
C ALA A 137 -1.58 -6.38 17.51
N ALA A 138 -1.36 -7.37 16.63
CA ALA A 138 -2.20 -8.56 16.52
C ALA A 138 -2.23 -9.37 17.83
N ASN A 139 -1.07 -9.62 18.44
CA ASN A 139 -0.98 -10.32 19.73
C ASN A 139 -1.69 -9.56 20.85
N THR A 140 -1.53 -8.23 20.90
CA THR A 140 -2.19 -7.38 21.91
C THR A 140 -3.72 -7.45 21.78
N LEU A 141 -4.23 -7.55 20.55
CA LEU A 141 -5.67 -7.68 20.28
C LEU A 141 -6.18 -9.13 20.33
N GLY A 142 -5.31 -10.12 20.60
CA GLY A 142 -5.68 -11.54 20.60
C GLY A 142 -6.07 -12.08 19.23
N LEU A 143 -5.52 -11.52 18.15
CA LEU A 143 -5.84 -11.88 16.77
C LEU A 143 -4.77 -12.81 16.19
N ASP A 144 -5.20 -13.95 15.67
CA ASP A 144 -4.34 -14.91 14.96
C ASP A 144 -4.13 -14.47 13.50
N ILE A 145 -2.99 -13.82 13.24
CA ILE A 145 -2.59 -13.29 11.93
C ILE A 145 -1.14 -13.70 11.64
N GLU A 146 -0.90 -14.23 10.44
CA GLU A 146 0.45 -14.57 9.98
C GLU A 146 1.16 -13.33 9.42
N PHE A 147 2.42 -13.12 9.78
CA PHE A 147 3.25 -12.05 9.22
C PHE A 147 4.59 -12.58 8.72
N LYS A 148 4.89 -12.37 7.44
CA LYS A 148 6.10 -12.90 6.78
C LYS A 148 6.89 -11.80 6.08
N LYS A 149 8.21 -11.82 6.24
CA LYS A 149 9.11 -10.99 5.44
C LYS A 149 9.11 -11.48 3.99
N CYS A 150 8.60 -10.67 3.07
CA CYS A 150 8.50 -11.01 1.66
C CYS A 150 8.35 -9.73 0.81
N SER A 151 9.10 -9.67 -0.29
CA SER A 151 8.93 -8.60 -1.27
C SER A 151 7.71 -8.86 -2.14
N VAL A 152 7.02 -7.80 -2.55
CA VAL A 152 5.94 -7.89 -3.55
C VAL A 152 6.43 -8.53 -4.87
N TYR A 153 7.71 -8.35 -5.22
CA TYR A 153 8.31 -8.99 -6.41
C TYR A 153 8.49 -10.51 -6.29
N SER A 154 8.28 -11.08 -5.10
CA SER A 154 8.25 -12.52 -4.82
C SER A 154 6.86 -12.97 -4.35
N ALA A 155 5.83 -12.14 -4.51
CA ALA A 155 4.48 -12.48 -4.06
C ALA A 155 3.95 -13.76 -4.73
N ASP A 156 4.31 -14.01 -5.99
CA ASP A 156 3.94 -15.19 -6.76
C ASP A 156 4.54 -16.50 -6.23
N GLU A 157 5.58 -16.45 -5.41
CA GLU A 157 6.17 -17.61 -4.72
C GLU A 157 5.33 -18.09 -3.52
N ILE A 158 4.41 -17.25 -3.02
CA ILE A 158 3.49 -17.64 -1.94
C ILE A 158 2.55 -18.71 -2.48
N SER A 159 2.37 -19.81 -1.75
CA SER A 159 1.51 -20.91 -2.22
C SER A 159 0.01 -20.55 -2.17
N GLY A 160 -0.75 -21.04 -3.16
CA GLY A 160 -2.21 -20.88 -3.22
C GLY A 160 -2.66 -19.48 -3.62
N GLN A 161 -3.97 -19.25 -3.71
CA GLN A 161 -4.54 -17.93 -3.99
C GLN A 161 -5.38 -17.47 -2.80
N PHE A 162 -5.78 -16.19 -2.81
CA PHE A 162 -6.52 -15.56 -1.73
C PHE A 162 -7.82 -14.95 -2.26
N ASP A 163 -8.87 -15.06 -1.46
CA ASP A 163 -10.19 -14.48 -1.77
C ASP A 163 -10.12 -12.95 -1.82
N TYR A 164 -9.26 -12.36 -0.98
CA TYR A 164 -8.96 -10.93 -0.97
C TYR A 164 -7.45 -10.69 -0.95
N VAL A 165 -6.98 -9.83 -1.84
CA VAL A 165 -5.61 -9.32 -1.84
C VAL A 165 -5.65 -7.80 -1.67
N LEU A 166 -4.91 -7.27 -0.71
CA LEU A 166 -4.75 -5.84 -0.49
C LEU A 166 -3.38 -5.42 -1.01
N LEU A 167 -3.34 -4.43 -1.90
CA LEU A 167 -2.12 -3.76 -2.35
C LEU A 167 -2.34 -2.27 -2.16
N MET A 168 -2.17 -1.82 -0.91
CA MET A 168 -2.55 -0.48 -0.48
C MET A 168 -1.32 0.33 -0.10
N GLY A 169 -1.09 1.45 -0.78
CA GLY A 169 -0.01 2.37 -0.44
C GLY A 169 1.37 1.86 -0.84
N VAL A 170 1.43 0.90 -1.77
CA VAL A 170 2.69 0.25 -2.18
C VAL A 170 3.11 0.64 -3.59
N PHE A 171 2.15 0.72 -4.53
CA PHE A 171 2.43 0.75 -5.97
C PHE A 171 3.34 1.91 -6.40
N TYR A 172 3.13 3.12 -5.88
CA TYR A 172 3.93 4.29 -6.22
C TYR A 172 5.37 4.26 -5.66
N HIS A 173 5.66 3.35 -4.72
CA HIS A 173 7.00 3.08 -4.20
C HIS A 173 7.78 2.04 -5.01
N LEU A 174 7.16 1.41 -6.01
CA LEU A 174 7.78 0.31 -6.75
C LEU A 174 8.55 0.84 -7.95
N ARG A 175 9.81 0.41 -8.08
CA ARG A 175 10.60 0.72 -9.29
C ARG A 175 10.01 0.06 -10.55
N TYR A 176 9.47 -1.15 -10.41
CA TYR A 176 8.87 -1.95 -11.49
C TYR A 176 7.39 -2.27 -11.19
N PRO A 177 6.50 -1.26 -11.23
CA PRO A 177 5.17 -1.36 -10.65
C PRO A 177 4.25 -2.37 -11.38
N LEU A 178 4.27 -2.42 -12.71
CA LEU A 178 3.47 -3.39 -13.48
C LEU A 178 3.98 -4.82 -13.30
N PHE A 179 5.29 -5.02 -13.29
CA PHE A 179 5.89 -6.33 -13.02
C PHE A 179 5.47 -6.88 -11.65
N ALA A 180 5.40 -6.02 -10.62
CA ALA A 180 4.87 -6.39 -9.33
C ALA A 180 3.35 -6.69 -9.38
N LEU A 181 2.57 -5.84 -10.03
CA LEU A 181 1.12 -6.02 -10.16
C LEU A 181 0.78 -7.36 -10.81
N ASP A 182 1.47 -7.74 -11.88
CA ASP A 182 1.26 -9.01 -12.56
C ASP A 182 1.56 -10.22 -11.67
N LYS A 183 2.59 -10.14 -10.82
CA LYS A 183 2.87 -11.17 -9.81
C LYS A 183 1.80 -11.23 -8.72
N VAL A 184 1.29 -10.07 -8.30
CA VAL A 184 0.18 -9.98 -7.33
C VAL A 184 -1.09 -10.58 -7.89
N ILE A 185 -1.40 -10.36 -9.16
CA ILE A 185 -2.62 -10.88 -9.82
C ILE A 185 -2.67 -12.41 -9.78
N LYS A 186 -1.53 -13.09 -9.85
CA LYS A 186 -1.45 -14.56 -9.69
C LYS A 186 -1.96 -15.04 -8.33
N LYS A 187 -2.08 -14.15 -7.34
CA LYS A 187 -2.55 -14.45 -5.98
C LYS A 187 -4.03 -14.14 -5.78
N VAL A 188 -4.67 -13.45 -6.70
CA VAL A 188 -6.07 -13.01 -6.57
C VAL A 188 -6.99 -14.12 -7.08
N ALA A 189 -7.73 -14.77 -6.19
CA ALA A 189 -8.84 -15.66 -6.57
C ALA A 189 -10.17 -14.91 -6.65
N GLY A 190 -10.38 -13.95 -5.74
CA GLY A 190 -11.59 -13.13 -5.68
C GLY A 190 -11.31 -11.68 -6.04
N LYS A 191 -11.05 -10.85 -5.03
CA LYS A 191 -10.92 -9.39 -5.19
C LYS A 191 -9.52 -8.88 -4.89
N LEU A 192 -9.07 -7.92 -5.67
CA LEU A 192 -7.93 -7.05 -5.39
C LEU A 192 -8.45 -5.70 -4.89
N VAL A 193 -8.00 -5.28 -3.71
CA VAL A 193 -8.15 -3.90 -3.21
C VAL A 193 -6.85 -3.18 -3.53
N PHE A 194 -6.89 -2.33 -4.55
CA PHE A 194 -5.72 -1.62 -5.06
C PHE A 194 -5.79 -0.15 -4.67
N GLN A 195 -4.76 0.36 -4.00
CA GLN A 195 -4.68 1.78 -3.65
C GLN A 195 -3.29 2.33 -3.98
N THR A 196 -3.25 3.46 -4.67
CA THR A 196 -2.02 4.17 -5.01
C THR A 196 -2.26 5.67 -5.01
N MET A 197 -1.23 6.45 -4.69
CA MET A 197 -1.26 7.90 -4.86
C MET A 197 -1.50 8.25 -6.34
N ILE A 198 -2.36 9.23 -6.59
CA ILE A 198 -2.56 9.81 -7.93
C ILE A 198 -2.24 11.30 -7.98
N ARG A 199 -1.81 11.81 -9.13
CA ARG A 199 -1.67 13.25 -9.43
C ARG A 199 -2.11 13.52 -10.86
N GLY A 200 -2.35 14.78 -11.20
CA GLY A 200 -2.90 15.14 -12.51
C GLY A 200 -4.42 15.05 -12.53
N SER A 201 -5.00 14.67 -13.66
CA SER A 201 -6.46 14.55 -13.78
C SER A 201 -7.01 13.41 -12.92
N GLU A 202 -8.11 13.72 -12.23
CA GLU A 202 -8.94 12.74 -11.55
C GLU A 202 -10.08 12.24 -12.43
N GLU A 203 -10.11 12.60 -13.71
CA GLU A 203 -11.09 12.09 -14.67
C GLU A 203 -10.51 10.93 -15.49
N ALA A 204 -11.40 10.08 -15.97
CA ALA A 204 -11.07 9.04 -16.92
C ALA A 204 -12.15 8.96 -17.99
N ARG A 205 -11.73 8.93 -19.26
CA ARG A 205 -12.62 8.79 -20.41
C ARG A 205 -12.21 7.62 -21.30
N ILE A 206 -13.09 7.26 -22.21
CA ILE A 206 -12.82 6.25 -23.23
C ILE A 206 -11.95 6.89 -24.31
N TRP A 207 -10.93 6.17 -24.72
CA TRP A 207 -9.99 6.53 -25.77
C TRP A 207 -10.14 5.55 -26.92
N GLU A 208 -9.74 5.95 -28.13
CA GLU A 208 -9.64 5.03 -29.26
C GLU A 208 -8.66 3.87 -28.95
N ASP A 209 -8.93 2.71 -29.55
CA ASP A 209 -8.12 1.50 -29.35
C ASP A 209 -6.73 1.61 -29.99
N ASP A 210 -6.60 2.41 -31.05
CA ASP A 210 -5.34 2.62 -31.78
C ASP A 210 -5.24 4.05 -32.31
N TYR A 211 -4.00 4.54 -32.44
CA TYR A 211 -3.69 5.85 -32.98
C TYR A 211 -2.56 5.74 -34.00
N PRO A 212 -2.63 6.50 -35.11
CA PRO A 212 -1.50 6.59 -36.04
C PRO A 212 -0.22 7.01 -35.32
N PHE A 213 0.92 6.41 -35.68
CA PHE A 213 2.23 6.64 -35.05
C PHE A 213 2.62 8.13 -34.87
N TRP A 214 2.16 9.00 -35.77
CA TRP A 214 2.48 10.43 -35.74
C TRP A 214 1.53 11.28 -34.88
N ASN A 215 0.49 10.69 -34.30
CA ASN A 215 -0.43 11.39 -33.42
C ASN A 215 0.24 11.70 -32.08
N LYS A 216 0.54 12.98 -31.85
CA LYS A 216 1.11 13.49 -30.58
C LYS A 216 0.13 14.34 -29.79
N GLU A 217 -1.00 14.70 -30.39
CA GLU A 217 -1.92 15.69 -29.84
C GLU A 217 -2.72 15.14 -28.66
N ILE A 218 -3.05 13.84 -28.67
CA ILE A 218 -3.79 13.18 -27.59
C ILE A 218 -3.07 13.25 -26.23
N PHE A 219 -1.74 13.29 -26.22
CA PHE A 219 -0.93 13.37 -25.00
C PHE A 219 -1.00 14.75 -24.33
N ARG A 220 -1.57 15.77 -24.98
CA ARG A 220 -1.78 17.11 -24.39
C ARG A 220 -3.01 17.18 -23.52
N ASP A 221 -3.93 16.23 -23.68
CA ASP A 221 -5.15 16.17 -22.90
C ASP A 221 -4.82 15.66 -21.48
N PRO A 222 -5.21 16.38 -20.42
CA PRO A 222 -4.88 16.01 -19.04
C PRO A 222 -5.51 14.68 -18.61
N ASP A 223 -6.58 14.24 -19.28
CA ASP A 223 -7.29 12.98 -18.99
C ASP A 223 -6.66 11.78 -19.71
N PHE A 224 -5.67 12.00 -20.59
CA PHE A 224 -4.96 10.91 -21.24
C PHE A 224 -4.09 10.17 -20.22
N PRO A 225 -4.02 8.82 -20.24
CA PRO A 225 -3.17 8.07 -19.32
C PRO A 225 -1.74 8.61 -19.24
N ALA A 226 -1.36 9.15 -18.09
CA ALA A 226 -0.04 9.71 -17.82
C ALA A 226 0.52 9.21 -16.48
N VAL A 227 1.83 9.00 -16.44
CA VAL A 227 2.56 8.64 -15.22
C VAL A 227 3.72 9.61 -15.03
N TYR A 228 3.79 10.23 -13.87
CA TYR A 228 4.86 11.16 -13.49
C TYR A 228 6.01 10.39 -12.83
N PHE A 229 7.20 10.48 -13.42
CA PHE A 229 8.41 9.95 -12.81
C PHE A 229 8.98 10.94 -11.79
N ILE A 230 9.33 10.45 -10.60
CA ILE A 230 9.91 11.24 -9.52
C ILE A 230 11.39 10.91 -9.42
N GLU A 231 12.25 11.87 -9.78
CA GLU A 231 13.71 11.67 -9.83
C GLU A 231 14.36 11.71 -8.44
N LYS A 232 13.84 12.56 -7.54
CA LYS A 232 14.45 12.84 -6.23
C LYS A 232 13.53 12.43 -5.09
N SER A 233 12.75 13.37 -4.58
CA SER A 233 11.82 13.13 -3.49
C SER A 233 10.55 13.91 -3.73
N TYR A 234 9.43 13.34 -3.30
CA TYR A 234 8.14 13.99 -3.26
C TYR A 234 7.64 13.92 -1.82
N SER A 235 7.25 15.07 -1.24
CA SER A 235 6.82 15.14 0.17
C SER A 235 7.84 14.53 1.16
N HIS A 236 9.13 14.85 0.98
CA HIS A 236 10.24 14.33 1.81
C HIS A 236 10.47 12.82 1.75
N ASP A 237 9.85 12.14 0.79
CA ASP A 237 10.01 10.71 0.58
C ASP A 237 10.64 10.43 -0.79
N TYR A 238 11.85 9.87 -0.74
CA TYR A 238 12.68 9.52 -1.90
C TYR A 238 12.31 8.18 -2.53
N THR A 239 11.38 7.44 -1.93
CA THR A 239 10.96 6.13 -2.41
C THR A 239 9.78 6.22 -3.39
N ASN A 240 9.19 7.40 -3.57
CA ASN A 240 8.22 7.66 -4.63
C ASN A 240 8.92 7.62 -5.99
N TRP A 241 8.49 6.73 -6.90
CA TRP A 241 9.05 6.61 -8.25
C TRP A 241 8.06 7.00 -9.35
N TRP A 242 6.81 6.54 -9.22
CA TRP A 242 5.80 6.66 -10.26
C TRP A 242 4.49 7.10 -9.65
N ILE A 243 3.99 8.27 -10.06
CA ILE A 243 2.68 8.75 -9.63
C ILE A 243 1.78 8.91 -10.87
N PRO A 244 0.78 8.04 -11.08
CA PRO A 244 -0.13 8.11 -12.23
C PRO A 244 -1.28 9.12 -12.05
N ASN A 245 -1.93 9.52 -13.13
CA ASN A 245 -3.29 10.08 -13.10
C ASN A 245 -4.36 8.97 -13.05
N ARG A 246 -5.65 9.32 -12.84
CA ARG A 246 -6.73 8.31 -12.74
C ARG A 246 -6.75 7.40 -13.98
N ALA A 247 -6.75 7.99 -15.16
CA ALA A 247 -6.81 7.25 -16.41
C ALA A 247 -5.67 6.23 -16.55
N ALA A 248 -4.44 6.58 -16.13
CA ALA A 248 -3.30 5.67 -16.15
C ALA A 248 -3.44 4.51 -15.17
N VAL A 249 -3.88 4.75 -13.93
CA VAL A 249 -4.12 3.63 -12.99
C VAL A 249 -5.08 2.63 -13.60
N GLU A 250 -6.20 3.11 -14.11
CA GLU A 250 -7.23 2.23 -14.62
C GLU A 250 -6.84 1.53 -15.92
N ALA A 251 -6.06 2.20 -16.78
CA ALA A 251 -5.47 1.57 -17.96
C ALA A 251 -4.50 0.44 -17.56
N MET A 252 -3.64 0.67 -16.56
CA MET A 252 -2.71 -0.34 -16.03
C MET A 252 -3.43 -1.53 -15.39
N LEU A 253 -4.49 -1.29 -14.61
CA LEU A 253 -5.31 -2.36 -14.05
C LEU A 253 -5.94 -3.21 -15.16
N ARG A 254 -6.59 -2.57 -16.15
CA ARG A 254 -7.20 -3.27 -17.28
C ARG A 254 -6.19 -4.01 -18.15
N SER A 255 -5.02 -3.43 -18.42
CA SER A 255 -3.97 -4.06 -19.23
C SER A 255 -3.40 -5.31 -18.53
N SER A 256 -3.45 -5.36 -17.21
CA SER A 256 -3.06 -6.54 -16.42
C SER A 256 -4.18 -7.60 -16.34
N GLY A 257 -5.30 -7.39 -17.03
CA GLY A 257 -6.42 -8.33 -17.12
C GLY A 257 -7.43 -8.25 -15.97
N LEU A 258 -7.41 -7.15 -15.20
CA LEU A 258 -8.38 -6.89 -14.15
C LEU A 258 -9.61 -6.14 -14.67
N GLU A 259 -10.78 -6.48 -14.12
CA GLU A 259 -12.00 -5.67 -14.23
C GLU A 259 -12.14 -4.80 -12.98
N ILE A 260 -12.47 -3.52 -13.16
CA ILE A 260 -12.71 -2.58 -12.05
C ILE A 260 -14.19 -2.63 -11.72
N LEU A 261 -14.50 -3.02 -10.48
CA LEU A 261 -15.87 -3.18 -9.99
C LEU A 261 -16.38 -1.92 -9.28
N GLU A 262 -15.52 -1.30 -8.47
CA GLU A 262 -15.89 -0.18 -7.62
C GLU A 262 -14.71 0.76 -7.36
N ARG A 263 -15.02 2.02 -7.07
CA ARG A 263 -14.09 3.07 -6.63
C ARG A 263 -14.55 3.63 -5.28
N PRO A 264 -14.25 2.97 -4.15
CA PRO A 264 -14.75 3.39 -2.84
C PRO A 264 -14.27 4.79 -2.44
N GLU A 265 -13.12 5.23 -2.95
CA GLU A 265 -12.58 6.58 -2.80
C GLU A 265 -11.72 6.96 -4.01
N SER A 266 -11.19 8.19 -4.05
CA SER A 266 -10.53 8.72 -5.25
C SER A 266 -9.28 7.95 -5.66
N GLU A 267 -8.55 7.35 -4.73
CA GLU A 267 -7.28 6.65 -4.95
C GLU A 267 -7.36 5.12 -4.73
N THR A 268 -8.56 4.54 -4.60
CA THR A 268 -8.74 3.10 -4.39
C THR A 268 -9.70 2.50 -5.41
N TRP A 269 -9.35 1.30 -5.88
CA TRP A 269 -10.14 0.49 -6.80
C TRP A 269 -10.33 -0.91 -6.23
N ILE A 270 -11.55 -1.44 -6.35
CA ILE A 270 -11.85 -2.85 -6.11
C ILE A 270 -11.91 -3.53 -7.47
N CYS A 271 -11.07 -4.54 -7.67
CA CYS A 271 -10.93 -5.22 -8.94
C CYS A 271 -11.10 -6.73 -8.79
N GLU A 272 -11.36 -7.42 -9.90
CA GLU A 272 -11.32 -8.89 -9.97
C GLU A 272 -10.60 -9.36 -11.25
N PRO A 273 -9.93 -10.54 -11.22
CA PRO A 273 -9.26 -11.07 -12.39
C PRO A 273 -10.28 -11.65 -13.37
N ARG A 274 -10.45 -11.03 -14.54
CA ARG A 274 -11.35 -11.51 -15.61
C ARG A 274 -10.62 -12.06 -16.82
N ARG A 275 -9.54 -11.39 -17.21
CA ARG A 275 -8.76 -11.69 -18.42
C ARG A 275 -7.26 -11.70 -18.11
N SER A 276 -6.91 -12.03 -16.88
CA SER A 276 -5.52 -12.12 -16.41
C SER A 276 -4.75 -13.27 -17.05
N THR A 277 -5.43 -14.19 -17.74
CA THR A 277 -4.80 -15.28 -18.49
C THR A 277 -5.25 -15.31 -19.94
N GLN A 278 -4.32 -15.66 -20.82
CA GLN A 278 -4.53 -15.94 -22.24
C GLN A 278 -3.99 -17.35 -22.52
N ARG A 279 -4.84 -18.23 -23.07
CA ARG A 279 -4.52 -19.65 -23.30
C ARG A 279 -4.02 -20.38 -22.03
N GLY A 280 -4.58 -20.02 -20.88
CA GLY A 280 -4.23 -20.62 -19.58
C GLY A 280 -2.92 -20.12 -18.97
N ARG A 281 -2.29 -19.09 -19.55
CA ARG A 281 -1.02 -18.50 -19.07
C ARG A 281 -1.22 -17.03 -18.73
N TYR A 282 -0.53 -16.52 -17.71
CA TYR A 282 -0.62 -15.09 -17.37
C TYR A 282 0.11 -14.24 -18.42
N ILE A 283 -0.35 -13.00 -18.59
CA ILE A 283 0.26 -12.03 -19.54
C ILE A 283 1.76 -11.90 -19.30
N LEU A 284 2.19 -11.76 -18.04
CA LEU A 284 3.61 -11.71 -17.66
C LEU A 284 4.39 -12.95 -18.10
N ASP A 285 3.80 -14.16 -18.00
CA ASP A 285 4.49 -15.38 -18.42
C ASP A 285 4.66 -15.44 -19.94
N LEU A 286 3.68 -14.92 -20.68
CA LEU A 286 3.77 -14.79 -22.13
C LEU A 286 4.83 -13.75 -22.53
N GLU A 287 4.85 -12.61 -21.86
CA GLU A 287 5.83 -11.53 -22.08
C GLU A 287 7.27 -12.00 -21.82
N LEU A 288 7.53 -12.62 -20.66
CA LEU A 288 8.86 -13.09 -20.28
C LEU A 288 9.40 -14.19 -21.20
N GLU A 289 8.52 -14.99 -21.79
CA GLU A 289 8.90 -16.02 -22.76
C GLU A 289 8.92 -15.52 -24.22
N GLY A 290 8.51 -14.27 -24.47
CA GLY A 290 8.45 -13.70 -25.82
C GLY A 290 7.34 -14.30 -26.71
N THR A 291 6.19 -14.63 -26.11
CA THR A 291 5.05 -15.31 -26.77
C THR A 291 3.73 -14.52 -26.70
N LEU A 292 3.80 -13.25 -26.29
CA LEU A 292 2.66 -12.33 -26.22
C LEU A 292 2.15 -11.92 -27.61
#